data_AF-A0A7C1CDG2-F1
#
_entry.id   AF-A0A7C1CDG2-F1
#
_cell.length_a   1.000
_cell.length_b   1.000
_cell.length_c   1.000
_cell.angle_alpha   90.00
_cell.angle_beta   90.00
_cell.angle_gamma   90.00
#
_symmetry.space_group_name_H-M   'P 1'
#
loop_
_entity.id
_entity.type
_entity.pdbx_description
1 polymer ?
#
loop_
_entity_poly.entity_id
_entity_poly.type
_entity_poly.pdbx_seq_one_letter_code
_entity_poly.pdbx_strand_id
1 'polypeptide(L)'
;MIEAVMDKTPSCRIRLTDYLDAMFGMGAALATAWYLMVLALYPNALASLDLSPTAILPAILLTLALHEGIHALTLRLVGIRAMKLDLFEYPIQLRFPKQIRLRIPLGVGITIGEPVTRNKNLATLLSPLAISPALLLLAPHMDGLLRGVFVNVSLFNILSCSGDVTLTLLLLSTNRDTIIRDEGQALAVYGNCPPALFTRLLRSLGASGAVLFLMFIVVFPYLVLATFLSTSEQVINEVRSAQANITLYYDFYGLTSLRVDIWRTPSSYGFKNSYLPGPLFLTTTFAAALAVGIARYRNLTRKAGHTTS
;
A
#
# COMPACT_ATOMS: atom_id res chain seq x y z
N MET A 1 21.74 -28.91 11.83
CA MET A 1 22.13 -28.02 10.69
C MET A 1 21.85 -26.56 11.01
N ILE A 2 20.65 -26.17 11.47
CA ILE A 2 20.34 -24.78 11.86
C ILE A 2 21.24 -24.30 13.01
N GLU A 3 21.43 -25.09 14.07
CA GLU A 3 22.28 -24.73 15.21
C GLU A 3 23.74 -24.43 14.79
N ALA A 4 24.33 -25.26 13.93
CA ALA A 4 25.70 -25.05 13.44
C ALA A 4 25.88 -23.81 12.54
N VAL A 5 24.80 -23.29 11.94
CA VAL A 5 24.83 -22.04 11.17
C VAL A 5 24.62 -20.82 12.07
N MET A 6 23.85 -20.99 13.15
CA MET A 6 23.54 -19.94 14.12
C MET A 6 24.72 -19.55 15.01
N ASP A 7 25.72 -20.43 15.16
CA ASP A 7 26.99 -20.13 15.84
C ASP A 7 27.90 -19.17 15.06
N LYS A 8 27.55 -18.85 13.81
CA LYS A 8 28.27 -17.90 12.98
C LYS A 8 27.71 -16.49 13.15
N THR A 9 28.51 -15.48 12.80
CA THR A 9 27.99 -14.11 12.68
C THR A 9 26.98 -14.04 11.52
N PRO A 10 25.86 -13.30 11.66
CA PRO A 10 24.93 -13.12 10.56
C PRO A 10 25.62 -12.37 9.43
N SER A 11 25.35 -12.78 8.18
CA SER A 11 25.92 -12.15 6.99
C SER A 11 25.48 -10.69 6.84
N CYS A 12 24.25 -10.39 7.26
CA CYS A 12 23.74 -9.03 7.40
C CYS A 12 22.50 -8.99 8.31
N ARG A 13 22.08 -7.77 8.62
CA ARG A 13 20.83 -7.47 9.29
C ARG A 13 19.98 -6.55 8.42
N ILE A 14 18.76 -6.98 8.12
CA ILE A 14 17.76 -6.16 7.43
C ILE A 14 16.97 -5.42 8.52
N ARG A 15 17.25 -4.13 8.70
CA ARG A 15 16.44 -3.29 9.59
C ARG A 15 15.23 -2.78 8.83
N LEU A 16 14.03 -3.06 9.33
CA LEU A 16 12.77 -2.67 8.67
C LEU A 16 12.69 -1.14 8.46
N THR A 17 13.22 -0.37 9.41
CA THR A 17 13.27 1.10 9.35
C THR A 17 14.08 1.65 8.17
N ASP A 18 15.07 0.89 7.66
CA ASP A 18 15.85 1.30 6.50
C ASP A 18 15.05 1.18 5.19
N TYR A 19 13.93 0.45 5.21
CA TYR A 19 13.09 0.16 4.05
C TYR A 19 11.70 0.80 4.12
N LEU A 20 11.46 1.74 5.04
CA LEU A 20 10.18 2.44 5.14
C LEU A 20 9.79 3.12 3.81
N ASP A 21 10.76 3.66 3.07
CA ASP A 21 10.51 4.24 1.75
C ASP A 21 9.96 3.20 0.75
N ALA A 22 10.56 2.00 0.72
CA ALA A 22 10.04 0.87 -0.06
C ALA A 22 8.64 0.45 0.39
N MET A 23 8.41 0.32 1.71
CA MET A 23 7.13 -0.09 2.26
C MET A 23 6.02 0.91 1.93
N PHE A 24 6.24 2.21 2.11
CA PHE A 24 5.24 3.22 1.75
C PHE A 24 4.90 3.21 0.26
N GLY A 25 5.90 3.10 -0.62
CA GLY A 25 5.63 3.00 -2.06
C GLY A 25 4.96 1.68 -2.45
N MET A 26 5.22 0.59 -1.75
CA MET A 26 4.48 -0.65 -1.94
C MET A 26 3.03 -0.51 -1.48
N GLY A 27 2.79 0.12 -0.33
CA GLY A 27 1.45 0.45 0.16
C GLY A 27 0.66 1.30 -0.83
N ALA A 28 1.31 2.29 -1.45
CA ALA A 28 0.74 3.09 -2.53
C ALA A 28 0.30 2.24 -3.74
N ALA A 29 1.18 1.36 -4.21
CA ALA A 29 0.89 0.46 -5.34
C ALA A 29 -0.25 -0.50 -5.00
N LEU A 30 -0.22 -1.06 -3.78
CA LEU A 30 -1.23 -1.95 -3.25
C LEU A 30 -2.59 -1.25 -3.09
N ALA A 31 -2.63 0.00 -2.62
CA ALA A 31 -3.84 0.82 -2.55
C ALA A 31 -4.44 1.07 -3.94
N THR A 32 -3.59 1.31 -4.93
CA THR A 32 -4.00 1.49 -6.32
C THR A 32 -4.59 0.19 -6.88
N ALA A 33 -3.92 -0.95 -6.64
CA ALA A 33 -4.43 -2.26 -7.02
C ALA A 33 -5.77 -2.58 -6.32
N TRP A 34 -5.91 -2.23 -5.05
CA TRP A 34 -7.17 -2.34 -4.31
C TRP A 34 -8.27 -1.52 -4.96
N TYR A 35 -8.01 -0.25 -5.29
CA TYR A 35 -8.97 0.63 -5.94
C TYR A 35 -9.46 0.03 -7.27
N LEU A 36 -8.54 -0.46 -8.11
CA LEU A 36 -8.89 -1.14 -9.36
C LEU A 36 -9.70 -2.42 -9.12
N MET A 37 -9.37 -3.18 -8.08
CA MET A 37 -10.13 -4.36 -7.67
C MET A 37 -11.55 -3.99 -7.21
N VAL A 38 -11.72 -2.90 -6.47
CA VAL A 38 -13.05 -2.39 -6.10
C VAL A 38 -13.85 -2.04 -7.34
N LEU A 39 -13.26 -1.32 -8.29
CA LEU A 39 -13.93 -0.98 -9.54
C LEU A 39 -14.34 -2.22 -10.36
N ALA A 40 -13.59 -3.31 -10.28
CA ALA A 40 -13.89 -4.55 -11.01
C ALA A 40 -14.93 -5.43 -10.29
N LEU A 41 -14.79 -5.62 -8.97
CA LEU A 41 -15.58 -6.58 -8.20
C LEU A 41 -16.83 -5.95 -7.59
N TYR A 42 -16.72 -4.73 -7.08
CA TYR A 42 -17.80 -4.06 -6.37
C TYR A 42 -17.71 -2.53 -6.50
N PRO A 43 -18.09 -1.93 -7.65
CA PRO A 43 -17.91 -0.50 -7.91
C PRO A 43 -18.56 0.41 -6.85
N ASN A 44 -19.66 -0.06 -6.26
CA ASN A 44 -20.40 0.66 -5.23
C ASN A 44 -19.74 0.60 -3.84
N ALA A 45 -18.66 -0.16 -3.65
CA ALA A 45 -17.93 -0.20 -2.38
C ALA A 45 -17.27 1.14 -2.06
N LEU A 46 -16.86 1.91 -3.08
CA LEU A 46 -16.25 3.23 -2.88
C LEU A 46 -17.20 4.18 -2.14
N ALA A 47 -18.50 4.12 -2.46
CA ALA A 47 -19.52 4.90 -1.75
C ALA A 47 -19.78 4.40 -0.32
N SER A 48 -19.27 3.21 0.02
CA SER A 48 -19.38 2.60 1.35
C SER A 48 -18.13 2.83 2.21
N LEU A 49 -17.09 3.48 1.67
CA LEU A 49 -15.96 3.91 2.49
C LEU A 49 -16.46 4.93 3.52
N ASP A 50 -16.42 4.54 4.78
CA ASP A 50 -16.80 5.39 5.89
C ASP A 50 -15.56 5.78 6.69
N LEU A 51 -15.12 7.03 6.50
CA LEU A 51 -13.96 7.58 7.21
C LEU A 51 -14.35 8.23 8.55
N SER A 52 -15.56 7.97 9.06
CA SER A 52 -15.95 8.39 10.41
C SER A 52 -15.12 7.62 11.45
N PRO A 53 -14.83 8.23 12.61
CA PRO A 53 -14.14 7.54 13.71
C PRO A 53 -14.83 6.23 14.14
N THR A 54 -16.17 6.20 14.06
CA THR A 54 -17.02 5.07 14.41
C THR A 54 -16.87 3.87 13.49
N ALA A 55 -16.47 4.08 12.23
CA ALA A 55 -16.17 2.99 11.29
C ALA A 55 -14.67 2.69 11.22
N ILE A 56 -13.80 3.70 11.36
CA ILE A 56 -12.35 3.55 11.32
C ILE A 56 -11.83 2.72 12.49
N LEU A 57 -12.23 3.04 13.73
CA LEU A 57 -11.71 2.35 14.91
C LEU A 57 -11.99 0.83 14.87
N PRO A 58 -13.23 0.35 14.68
CA PRO A 58 -13.48 -1.08 14.56
C PRO A 58 -12.78 -1.69 13.35
N ALA A 59 -12.66 -0.96 12.23
CA ALA A 59 -11.93 -1.44 11.07
C ALA A 59 -10.43 -1.63 11.35
N ILE A 60 -9.77 -0.72 12.07
CA ILE A 60 -8.36 -0.87 12.47
C ILE A 60 -8.20 -2.09 13.39
N LEU A 61 -9.04 -2.21 14.42
CA LEU A 61 -8.97 -3.33 15.37
C LEU A 61 -9.21 -4.67 14.69
N LEU A 62 -10.21 -4.75 13.81
CA LEU A 62 -10.52 -5.96 13.06
C LEU A 62 -9.42 -6.27 12.03
N THR A 63 -8.86 -5.25 11.37
CA THR A 63 -7.70 -5.42 10.48
C THR A 63 -6.53 -6.03 11.25
N LEU A 64 -6.19 -5.48 12.41
CA LEU A 64 -5.08 -5.97 13.22
C LEU A 64 -5.32 -7.43 13.65
N ALA A 65 -6.51 -7.74 14.15
CA ALA A 65 -6.86 -9.08 14.61
C ALA A 65 -6.81 -10.10 13.47
N LEU A 66 -7.34 -9.77 12.28
CA LEU A 66 -7.33 -10.67 11.13
C LEU A 66 -5.94 -10.79 10.52
N HIS A 67 -5.23 -9.68 10.32
CA HIS A 67 -3.92 -9.64 9.68
C HIS A 67 -2.88 -10.43 10.49
N GLU A 68 -2.69 -10.06 11.75
CA GLU A 68 -1.77 -10.78 12.63
C GLU A 68 -2.31 -12.18 12.97
N GLY A 69 -3.62 -12.35 13.07
CA GLY A 69 -4.24 -13.66 13.29
C GLY A 69 -3.90 -14.66 12.17
N ILE A 70 -3.91 -14.23 10.91
CA ILE A 70 -3.52 -15.07 9.77
C ILE A 70 -2.01 -15.32 9.76
N HIS A 71 -1.17 -14.34 10.08
CA HIS A 71 0.27 -14.58 10.28
C HIS A 71 0.49 -15.66 11.35
N ALA A 72 -0.13 -15.53 12.53
CA ALA A 72 -0.03 -16.51 13.62
C ALA A 72 -0.51 -17.90 13.18
N LEU A 73 -1.64 -17.96 12.49
CA LEU A 73 -2.21 -19.22 11.99
C LEU A 73 -1.26 -19.90 11.01
N THR A 74 -0.78 -19.16 10.01
CA THR A 74 0.11 -19.70 8.98
C THR A 74 1.47 -20.12 9.54
N LEU A 75 2.02 -19.35 10.48
CA LEU A 75 3.23 -19.71 11.24
C LEU A 75 3.04 -21.02 12.01
N ARG A 76 1.89 -21.21 12.69
CA ARG A 76 1.58 -22.50 13.34
C ARG A 76 1.48 -23.65 12.35
N LEU A 77 0.85 -23.44 11.19
CA LEU A 77 0.70 -24.47 10.16
C LEU A 77 2.05 -24.92 9.58
N VAL A 78 3.05 -24.03 9.51
CA VAL A 78 4.42 -24.38 9.09
C VAL A 78 5.31 -24.87 10.24
N GLY A 79 4.72 -25.08 11.41
CA GLY A 79 5.33 -25.69 12.60
C GLY A 79 6.06 -24.73 13.52
N ILE A 80 5.92 -23.41 13.35
CA ILE A 80 6.53 -22.39 14.21
C ILE A 80 5.63 -22.20 15.45
N ARG A 81 6.23 -22.23 16.64
CA ARG A 81 5.49 -22.14 17.91
C ARG A 81 5.94 -20.98 18.78
N ALA A 82 7.22 -20.63 18.70
CA ALA A 82 7.76 -19.50 19.44
C ALA A 82 7.40 -18.20 18.72
N MET A 83 6.25 -17.61 19.07
CA MET A 83 5.77 -16.36 18.48
C MET A 83 5.33 -15.40 19.58
N LYS A 84 5.52 -14.11 19.35
CA LYS A 84 5.08 -13.05 20.25
C LYS A 84 4.54 -11.89 19.43
N LEU A 85 3.42 -11.32 19.85
CA LEU A 85 2.96 -10.03 19.33
C LEU A 85 3.85 -8.92 19.89
N ASP A 86 4.42 -8.10 19.02
CA ASP A 86 5.33 -7.02 19.40
C ASP A 86 4.97 -5.72 18.69
N LEU A 87 5.43 -4.61 19.28
CA LEU A 87 5.20 -3.27 18.74
C LEU A 87 6.39 -2.87 17.86
N PHE A 88 6.11 -2.45 16.63
CA PHE A 88 7.10 -1.89 15.74
C PHE A 88 7.28 -0.40 16.06
N GLU A 89 8.47 0.01 16.49
CA GLU A 89 8.75 1.36 16.98
C GLU A 89 9.80 2.06 16.11
N TYR A 90 9.53 3.30 15.71
CA TYR A 90 10.51 4.15 15.06
C TYR A 90 11.19 5.08 16.08
N PRO A 91 12.51 4.93 16.29
CA PRO A 91 13.23 5.82 17.18
C PRO A 91 13.50 7.16 16.48
N ILE A 92 12.90 8.24 16.98
CA ILE A 92 13.23 9.60 16.59
C ILE A 92 14.16 10.21 17.63
N GLN A 93 15.33 10.64 17.18
CA GLN A 93 16.24 11.46 17.98
C GLN A 93 16.06 12.92 17.56
N LEU A 94 15.39 13.70 18.39
CA LEU A 94 15.30 15.15 18.20
C LEU A 94 16.48 15.82 18.91
N ARG A 95 17.32 16.51 18.13
CA ARG A 95 18.43 17.32 18.66
C ARG A 95 17.91 18.71 19.02
N PHE A 96 17.40 18.84 20.23
CA PHE A 96 17.22 20.12 20.92
C PHE A 96 18.36 20.29 21.95
N PRO A 97 18.52 21.44 22.65
CA PRO A 97 19.55 21.60 23.70
C PRO A 97 19.58 20.47 24.75
N LYS A 98 18.51 19.67 24.87
CA LYS A 98 18.53 18.32 25.45
C LYS A 98 18.15 17.30 24.39
N GLN A 99 18.88 16.17 24.32
CA GLN A 99 18.49 15.04 23.48
C GLN A 99 17.19 14.42 24.00
N ILE A 100 16.12 14.50 23.22
CA ILE A 100 14.88 13.77 23.49
C ILE A 100 14.82 12.58 22.53
N ARG A 101 14.74 11.38 23.09
CA ARG A 101 14.48 10.14 22.35
C ARG A 101 12.99 9.84 22.40
N LEU A 102 12.29 10.13 21.32
CA LEU A 102 10.90 9.74 21.12
C LEU A 102 10.84 8.39 20.41
N ARG A 103 9.92 7.52 20.83
CA ARG A 103 9.62 6.28 20.13
C ARG A 103 8.21 6.38 19.58
N ILE A 104 8.08 6.34 18.26
CA ILE A 104 6.78 6.42 17.59
C ILE A 104 6.34 4.99 17.28
N PRO A 105 5.18 4.53 17.78
CA PRO A 105 4.61 3.26 17.34
C PRO A 105 4.23 3.38 15.86
N LEU A 106 4.86 2.58 15.02
CA LEU A 106 4.56 2.50 13.60
C LEU A 106 3.59 1.37 13.27
N GLY A 107 3.52 0.34 14.11
CA GLY A 107 2.63 -0.79 13.89
C GLY A 107 2.77 -1.87 14.95
N VAL A 108 2.05 -2.95 14.76
CA VAL A 108 2.09 -4.17 15.55
C VAL A 108 2.43 -5.31 14.59
N GLY A 109 3.18 -6.30 15.03
CA GLY A 109 3.54 -7.46 14.21
C GLY A 109 3.81 -8.70 15.07
N ILE A 110 4.03 -9.84 14.41
CA ILE A 110 4.46 -11.07 15.08
C ILE A 110 5.97 -11.23 14.95
N THR A 111 6.63 -11.25 16.11
CA THR A 111 8.04 -11.61 16.25
C THR A 111 8.18 -13.13 16.38
N ILE A 112 9.10 -13.73 15.62
CA ILE A 112 9.38 -15.17 15.64
C ILE A 112 10.59 -15.46 16.54
N GLY A 113 10.38 -16.16 17.66
CA GLY A 113 11.41 -16.44 18.66
C GLY A 113 12.42 -17.52 18.27
N GLU A 114 12.24 -18.19 17.14
CA GLU A 114 13.11 -19.26 16.65
C GLU A 114 13.67 -18.98 15.24
N PRO A 115 14.88 -19.45 14.89
CA PRO A 115 15.40 -19.31 13.53
C PRO A 115 14.60 -20.15 12.55
N VAL A 116 14.31 -19.57 11.38
CA VAL A 116 13.43 -20.17 10.37
C VAL A 116 14.07 -20.11 9.00
N THR A 117 13.85 -21.15 8.20
CA THR A 117 14.31 -21.15 6.81
C THR A 117 13.59 -20.09 5.99
N ARG A 118 14.26 -19.51 4.99
CA ARG A 118 13.68 -18.55 4.04
C ARG A 118 12.30 -18.95 3.53
N ASN A 119 12.13 -20.19 3.08
CA ASN A 119 10.86 -20.64 2.49
C ASN A 119 9.71 -20.70 3.51
N LYS A 120 9.99 -21.04 4.78
CA LYS A 120 8.98 -20.99 5.84
C LYS A 120 8.53 -19.55 6.09
N ASN A 121 9.45 -18.59 6.16
CA ASN A 121 9.09 -17.17 6.28
C ASN A 121 8.29 -16.67 5.07
N LEU A 122 8.73 -17.00 3.85
CA LEU A 122 8.02 -16.60 2.63
C LEU A 122 6.59 -17.15 2.59
N ALA A 123 6.36 -18.37 3.09
CA ALA A 123 5.04 -18.98 3.11
C ALA A 123 4.05 -18.25 4.01
N THR A 124 4.52 -17.52 5.03
CA THR A 124 3.64 -16.84 5.98
C THR A 124 3.40 -15.39 5.60
N LEU A 125 4.41 -14.68 5.09
CA LEU A 125 4.38 -13.24 4.82
C LEU A 125 3.18 -12.81 3.95
N LEU A 126 2.86 -13.50 2.86
CA LEU A 126 1.82 -13.05 1.94
C LEU A 126 0.40 -13.54 2.30
N SER A 127 0.26 -14.36 3.32
CA SER A 127 -1.03 -14.99 3.66
C SER A 127 -2.14 -13.97 3.97
N PRO A 128 -1.89 -12.87 4.70
CA PRO A 128 -2.92 -11.88 4.98
C PRO A 128 -3.44 -11.14 3.74
N LEU A 129 -2.70 -11.13 2.62
CA LEU A 129 -3.12 -10.43 1.40
C LEU A 129 -4.44 -10.98 0.84
N ALA A 130 -4.75 -12.25 1.10
CA ALA A 130 -5.99 -12.89 0.68
C ALA A 130 -7.24 -12.38 1.43
N ILE A 131 -7.09 -11.74 2.60
CA ILE A 131 -8.21 -11.23 3.40
C ILE A 131 -8.98 -10.16 2.62
N SER A 132 -8.26 -9.25 1.97
CA SER A 132 -8.86 -8.08 1.34
C SER A 132 -9.84 -8.40 0.20
N PRO A 133 -9.49 -9.20 -0.83
CA PRO A 133 -10.48 -9.60 -1.84
C PRO A 133 -11.66 -10.36 -1.23
N ALA A 134 -11.43 -11.21 -0.23
CA ALA A 134 -12.50 -11.94 0.44
C ALA A 134 -13.49 -11.00 1.15
N LEU A 135 -13.00 -9.99 1.88
CA LEU A 135 -13.85 -9.00 2.54
C LEU A 135 -14.60 -8.12 1.54
N LEU A 136 -14.01 -7.75 0.41
CA LEU A 136 -14.73 -7.04 -0.65
C LEU A 136 -15.87 -7.86 -1.25
N LEU A 137 -15.68 -9.18 -1.41
CA LEU A 137 -16.72 -10.07 -1.89
C LEU A 137 -17.84 -10.29 -0.86
N LEU A 138 -17.52 -10.19 0.44
CA LEU A 138 -18.50 -10.32 1.53
C LEU A 138 -19.25 -9.03 1.83
N ALA A 139 -18.64 -7.86 1.60
CA ALA A 139 -19.22 -6.56 1.92
C ALA A 139 -20.62 -6.30 1.33
N PRO A 140 -20.97 -6.72 0.08
CA PRO A 140 -22.31 -6.54 -0.48
C PRO A 140 -23.41 -7.32 0.26
N HIS A 141 -23.04 -8.34 1.03
CA HIS A 141 -23.96 -9.16 1.82
C HIS A 141 -24.16 -8.64 3.24
N MET A 142 -23.55 -7.50 3.57
CA MET A 142 -23.65 -6.85 4.88
C MET A 142 -24.44 -5.55 4.73
N ASP A 143 -25.15 -5.18 5.79
CA ASP A 143 -25.93 -3.94 5.84
C ASP A 143 -25.32 -2.90 6.79
N GLY A 144 -25.60 -1.63 6.51
CA GLY A 144 -25.28 -0.50 7.37
C GLY A 144 -23.78 -0.37 7.68
N LEU A 145 -23.45 -0.15 8.96
CA LEU A 145 -22.08 0.08 9.44
C LEU A 145 -21.13 -1.07 9.10
N LEU A 146 -21.59 -2.32 9.14
CA LEU A 146 -20.74 -3.50 8.91
C LEU A 146 -20.19 -3.53 7.48
N ARG A 147 -20.99 -3.12 6.50
CA ARG A 147 -20.54 -2.98 5.11
C ARG A 147 -19.38 -2.00 5.00
N GLY A 148 -19.49 -0.82 5.63
CA GLY A 148 -18.42 0.18 5.62
C GLY A 148 -17.17 -0.30 6.36
N VAL A 149 -17.35 -0.99 7.49
CA VAL A 149 -16.24 -1.62 8.22
C VAL A 149 -15.53 -2.64 7.34
N PHE A 150 -16.22 -3.52 6.61
CA PHE A 150 -15.58 -4.54 5.77
C PHE A 150 -14.79 -3.93 4.61
N VAL A 151 -15.32 -2.88 3.98
CA VAL A 151 -14.60 -2.14 2.93
C VAL A 151 -13.35 -1.46 3.50
N ASN A 152 -13.46 -0.83 4.66
CA ASN A 152 -12.31 -0.21 5.35
C ASN A 152 -11.26 -1.25 5.77
N VAL A 153 -11.67 -2.39 6.35
CA VAL A 153 -10.76 -3.47 6.73
C VAL A 153 -10.05 -4.02 5.51
N SER A 154 -10.75 -4.19 4.39
CA SER A 154 -10.12 -4.61 3.15
C SER A 154 -9.03 -3.63 2.70
N LEU A 155 -9.28 -2.32 2.77
CA LEU A 155 -8.31 -1.30 2.39
C LEU A 155 -7.12 -1.30 3.36
N PHE A 156 -7.39 -1.22 4.66
CA PHE A 156 -6.35 -1.19 5.69
C PHE A 156 -5.48 -2.45 5.67
N ASN A 157 -6.06 -3.63 5.48
CA ASN A 157 -5.29 -4.86 5.36
C ASN A 157 -4.35 -4.83 4.13
N ILE A 158 -4.83 -4.36 2.96
CA ILE A 158 -3.97 -4.23 1.77
C ILE A 158 -2.80 -3.28 2.05
N LEU A 159 -3.06 -2.15 2.71
CA LEU A 159 -2.01 -1.19 3.08
C LEU A 159 -1.01 -1.81 4.07
N SER A 160 -1.48 -2.55 5.07
CA SER A 160 -0.63 -3.23 6.06
C SER A 160 0.27 -4.30 5.44
N CYS A 161 -0.20 -4.99 4.39
CA CYS A 161 0.60 -5.98 3.65
C CYS A 161 1.82 -5.37 2.92
N SER A 162 1.99 -4.05 2.90
CA SER A 162 3.13 -3.40 2.26
C SER A 162 4.48 -3.81 2.86
N GLY A 163 4.54 -3.98 4.18
CA GLY A 163 5.70 -4.53 4.89
C GLY A 163 5.99 -5.96 4.45
N ASP A 164 4.96 -6.79 4.42
CA ASP A 164 5.05 -8.21 4.06
C ASP A 164 5.55 -8.42 2.62
N VAL A 165 5.00 -7.66 1.67
CA VAL A 165 5.43 -7.73 0.26
C VAL A 165 6.87 -7.25 0.12
N THR A 166 7.23 -6.15 0.81
CA THR A 166 8.61 -5.63 0.79
C THR A 166 9.60 -6.67 1.35
N LEU A 167 9.27 -7.27 2.49
CA LEU A 167 10.05 -8.35 3.08
C LEU A 167 10.11 -9.58 2.17
N THR A 168 9.00 -9.97 1.58
CA THR A 168 8.93 -11.09 0.64
C THR A 168 9.88 -10.88 -0.53
N LEU A 169 9.88 -9.70 -1.14
CA LEU A 169 10.78 -9.34 -2.23
C LEU A 169 12.25 -9.39 -1.80
N LEU A 170 12.57 -8.86 -0.62
CA LEU A 170 13.92 -8.94 -0.05
C LEU A 170 14.36 -10.38 0.17
N LEU A 171 13.51 -11.23 0.75
CA LEU A 171 13.83 -12.62 1.03
C LEU A 171 13.87 -13.47 -0.23
N LEU A 172 13.08 -13.19 -1.26
CA LEU A 172 13.17 -13.87 -2.56
C LEU A 172 14.52 -13.62 -3.24
N SER A 173 15.16 -12.48 -2.96
CA SER A 173 16.48 -12.15 -3.49
C SER A 173 17.64 -12.85 -2.77
N THR A 174 17.38 -13.62 -1.70
CA THR A 174 18.38 -14.43 -1.01
C THR A 174 18.34 -15.90 -1.45
N ASN A 175 19.41 -16.65 -1.18
CA ASN A 175 19.47 -18.07 -1.53
C ASN A 175 18.44 -18.90 -0.74
N ARG A 176 18.00 -20.03 -1.30
CA ARG A 176 16.95 -20.89 -0.70
C ARG A 176 17.33 -21.50 0.65
N ASP A 177 18.61 -21.70 0.90
CA ASP A 177 19.21 -22.26 2.12
C ASP A 177 19.40 -21.23 3.24
N THR A 178 19.09 -19.95 2.97
CA THR A 178 19.19 -18.87 3.95
C THR A 178 18.32 -19.14 5.18
N ILE A 179 18.89 -18.96 6.36
CA ILE A 179 18.20 -18.99 7.65
C ILE A 179 18.00 -17.55 8.11
N ILE A 180 16.83 -17.27 8.64
CA ILE A 180 16.42 -15.95 9.10
C ILE A 180 16.10 -16.07 10.58
N ARG A 181 16.70 -15.21 11.38
CA ARG A 181 16.34 -15.02 12.78
C ARG A 181 15.73 -13.64 12.93
N ASP A 182 14.57 -13.60 13.56
CA ASP A 182 13.94 -12.35 13.92
C ASP A 182 14.57 -11.80 15.21
N GLU A 183 15.08 -10.57 15.14
CA GLU A 183 15.63 -9.81 16.26
C GLU A 183 14.65 -8.67 16.67
N GLY A 184 13.37 -8.79 16.32
CA GLY A 184 12.29 -7.85 16.61
C GLY A 184 12.22 -6.70 15.59
N GLN A 185 13.16 -5.77 15.64
CA GLN A 185 13.20 -4.61 14.71
C GLN A 185 14.06 -4.86 13.47
N ALA A 186 14.73 -6.02 13.42
CA ALA A 186 15.62 -6.41 12.36
C ALA A 186 15.54 -7.92 12.12
N LEU A 187 15.77 -8.31 10.87
CA LEU A 187 15.93 -9.71 10.50
C LEU A 187 17.42 -9.99 10.31
N ALA A 188 17.99 -10.86 11.14
CA ALA A 188 19.33 -11.37 10.96
C ALA A 188 19.33 -12.49 9.91
N VAL A 189 20.16 -12.33 8.89
CA VAL A 189 20.21 -13.22 7.73
C VAL A 189 21.50 -14.03 7.77
N TYR A 190 21.37 -15.34 7.81
CA TYR A 190 22.48 -16.30 7.84
C TYR A 190 22.52 -17.03 6.49
N GLY A 191 23.53 -16.71 5.68
CA GLY A 191 23.61 -17.15 4.28
C GLY A 191 24.00 -15.97 3.38
N ASN A 192 23.23 -15.74 2.32
CA ASN A 192 23.48 -14.61 1.41
C ASN A 192 22.52 -13.46 1.67
N CYS A 193 23.09 -12.26 1.72
CA CYS A 193 22.32 -11.03 1.85
C CYS A 193 21.62 -10.66 0.53
N PRO A 194 20.49 -9.94 0.61
CA PRO A 194 19.89 -9.31 -0.56
C PRO A 194 20.95 -8.50 -1.33
N PRO A 195 21.06 -8.66 -2.67
CA PRO A 195 22.03 -7.92 -3.46
C PRO A 195 21.86 -6.41 -3.27
N ALA A 196 22.96 -5.69 -3.06
CA ALA A 196 22.91 -4.24 -2.82
C ALA A 196 22.27 -3.44 -3.98
N LEU A 197 22.36 -3.96 -5.21
CA LEU A 197 21.66 -3.38 -6.36
C LEU A 197 20.13 -3.51 -6.19
N PHE A 198 19.66 -4.70 -5.81
CA PHE A 198 18.25 -5.00 -5.62
C PHE A 198 17.64 -4.17 -4.50
N THR A 199 18.31 -4.08 -3.34
CA THR A 199 17.83 -3.28 -2.20
C THR A 199 17.70 -1.79 -2.56
N ARG A 200 18.64 -1.26 -3.36
CA ARG A 200 18.59 0.11 -3.87
C ARG A 200 17.43 0.32 -4.84
N LEU A 201 17.21 -0.61 -5.77
CA LEU A 201 16.09 -0.55 -6.71
C LEU A 201 14.75 -0.60 -5.96
N LEU A 202 14.58 -1.54 -5.04
CA LEU A 202 13.36 -1.67 -4.24
C LEU A 202 13.01 -0.38 -3.48
N ARG A 203 14.00 0.24 -2.83
CA ARG A 203 13.83 1.53 -2.15
C ARG A 203 13.55 2.69 -3.10
N SER A 204 14.13 2.67 -4.30
CA SER A 204 13.85 3.68 -5.32
C SER A 204 12.42 3.58 -5.88
N LEU A 205 11.91 2.35 -6.06
CA LEU A 205 10.51 2.09 -6.40
C LEU A 205 9.57 2.59 -5.30
N GLY A 206 10.00 2.47 -4.04
CA GLY A 206 9.35 3.10 -2.89
C GLY A 206 9.06 4.59 -3.10
N ALA A 207 10.09 5.35 -3.48
CA ALA A 207 9.96 6.77 -3.74
C ALA A 207 9.07 7.08 -4.97
N SER A 208 9.15 6.27 -6.03
CA SER A 208 8.25 6.38 -7.18
C SER A 208 6.78 6.13 -6.79
N GLY A 209 6.53 5.08 -5.99
CA GLY A 209 5.20 4.72 -5.51
C GLY A 209 4.57 5.83 -4.66
N ALA A 210 5.36 6.49 -3.81
CA ALA A 210 4.89 7.64 -3.03
C ALA A 210 4.40 8.81 -3.92
N VAL A 211 5.09 9.08 -5.03
CA VAL A 211 4.64 10.08 -6.02
C VAL A 211 3.35 9.63 -6.69
N LEU A 212 3.26 8.37 -7.12
CA LEU A 212 2.04 7.84 -7.72
C LEU A 212 0.84 7.97 -6.77
N PHE A 213 1.02 7.63 -5.48
CA PHE A 213 -0.01 7.83 -4.47
C PHE A 213 -0.43 9.29 -4.33
N LEU A 214 0.54 10.19 -4.18
CA LEU A 214 0.26 11.62 -4.07
C LEU A 214 -0.56 12.09 -5.28
N MET A 215 -0.14 11.71 -6.49
CA MET A 215 -0.82 12.15 -7.71
C MET A 215 -2.22 11.54 -7.81
N PHE A 216 -2.40 10.22 -7.67
CA PHE A 216 -3.68 9.57 -7.89
C PHE A 216 -4.68 9.69 -6.74
N ILE A 217 -4.20 9.73 -5.49
CA ILE A 217 -5.06 9.70 -4.30
C ILE A 217 -5.27 11.09 -3.71
N VAL A 218 -4.33 12.02 -3.90
CA VAL A 218 -4.47 13.40 -3.43
C VAL A 218 -4.78 14.33 -4.59
N VAL A 219 -3.85 14.47 -5.55
CA VAL A 219 -3.97 15.50 -6.59
C VAL A 219 -5.16 15.26 -7.51
N PHE A 220 -5.38 14.02 -7.96
CA PHE A 220 -6.44 13.71 -8.91
C PHE A 220 -7.86 13.97 -8.36
N PRO A 221 -8.23 13.57 -7.13
CA PRO A 221 -9.52 13.96 -6.54
C PRO A 221 -9.72 15.48 -6.44
N TYR A 222 -8.67 16.25 -6.11
CA TYR A 222 -8.76 17.71 -6.13
C TYR A 222 -8.97 18.26 -7.55
N LEU A 223 -8.31 17.69 -8.55
CA LEU A 223 -8.54 18.05 -9.96
C LEU A 223 -9.96 17.70 -10.39
N VAL A 224 -10.50 16.55 -10.02
CA VAL A 224 -11.89 16.15 -10.29
C VAL A 224 -12.87 17.13 -9.65
N LEU A 225 -12.65 17.51 -8.39
CA LEU A 225 -13.49 18.51 -7.72
C LEU A 225 -13.41 19.86 -8.42
N ALA A 226 -12.22 20.32 -8.79
CA ALA A 226 -12.02 21.58 -9.51
C ALA A 226 -12.71 21.55 -10.89
N THR A 227 -12.58 20.45 -11.65
CA THR A 227 -13.28 20.25 -12.91
C THR A 227 -14.79 20.30 -12.70
N PHE A 228 -15.33 19.56 -11.72
CA PHE A 228 -16.76 19.57 -11.41
C PHE A 228 -17.28 20.98 -11.12
N LEU A 229 -16.61 21.72 -10.23
CA LEU A 229 -17.01 23.08 -9.87
C LEU A 229 -16.94 24.01 -11.08
N SER A 230 -15.87 23.89 -11.89
CA SER A 230 -15.65 24.73 -13.07
C SER A 230 -16.60 24.43 -14.23
N THR A 231 -17.07 23.20 -14.41
CA THR A 231 -17.91 22.82 -15.56
C THR A 231 -19.39 22.64 -15.19
N SER A 232 -19.74 22.73 -13.90
CA SER A 232 -21.09 22.43 -13.41
C SER A 232 -22.20 23.20 -14.13
N GLU A 233 -22.11 24.52 -14.23
CA GLU A 233 -23.12 25.35 -14.90
C GLU A 233 -23.21 25.08 -16.41
N GLN A 234 -22.06 24.95 -17.07
CA GLN A 234 -21.99 24.64 -18.50
C GLN A 234 -22.64 23.28 -18.79
N VAL A 235 -22.29 22.26 -18.02
CA VAL A 235 -22.87 20.92 -18.15
C VAL A 235 -24.37 20.96 -17.93
N ILE A 236 -24.88 21.65 -16.90
CA ILE A 236 -26.33 21.74 -16.65
C ILE A 236 -27.05 22.39 -17.83
N ASN A 237 -26.48 23.44 -18.42
CA ASN A 237 -27.09 24.15 -19.54
C ASN A 237 -27.09 23.29 -20.82
N GLU A 238 -25.99 22.60 -21.12
CA GLU A 238 -25.89 21.72 -22.29
C GLU A 238 -26.74 20.45 -22.12
N VAL A 239 -26.80 19.89 -20.91
CA VAL A 239 -27.62 18.70 -20.62
C VAL A 239 -29.11 19.01 -20.83
N ARG A 240 -29.59 20.22 -20.46
CA ARG A 240 -30.98 20.65 -20.71
C ARG A 240 -31.34 20.78 -22.19
N SER A 241 -30.38 21.14 -23.05
CA SER A 241 -30.59 21.31 -24.49
C SER A 241 -30.21 20.07 -25.32
N ALA A 242 -29.56 19.09 -24.70
CA ALA A 242 -29.09 17.88 -25.33
C ALA A 242 -30.24 16.95 -25.80
N GLN A 243 -29.98 16.26 -26.91
CA GLN A 243 -30.83 15.16 -27.38
C GLN A 243 -30.69 13.93 -26.46
N ALA A 244 -31.65 13.01 -26.56
CA ALA A 244 -31.61 11.77 -25.79
C ALA A 244 -30.43 10.87 -26.21
N ASN A 245 -29.82 10.18 -25.25
CA ASN A 245 -28.77 9.16 -25.47
C ASN A 245 -27.49 9.71 -26.13
N ILE A 246 -27.04 10.89 -25.68
CA ILE A 246 -25.75 11.44 -26.11
C ILE A 246 -24.71 11.33 -25.00
N THR A 247 -23.45 11.25 -25.39
CA THR A 247 -22.31 11.38 -24.49
C THR A 247 -21.57 12.66 -24.83
N LEU A 248 -21.43 13.55 -23.84
CA LEU A 248 -20.61 14.76 -23.94
C LEU A 248 -19.25 14.51 -23.29
N TYR A 249 -18.20 15.07 -23.87
CA TYR A 249 -16.84 14.99 -23.38
C TYR A 249 -16.28 16.39 -23.17
N TYR A 250 -15.81 16.66 -21.96
CA TYR A 250 -15.12 17.89 -21.62
C TYR A 250 -13.70 17.55 -21.21
N ASP A 251 -12.73 18.18 -21.87
CA ASP A 251 -11.32 18.06 -21.50
C ASP A 251 -10.92 19.28 -20.65
N PHE A 252 -10.43 19.01 -19.45
CA PHE A 252 -9.92 20.02 -18.55
C PHE A 252 -8.40 20.09 -18.70
N TYR A 253 -7.94 20.78 -19.75
CA TYR A 253 -6.53 21.02 -20.08
C TYR A 253 -5.67 19.75 -20.18
N GLY A 254 -6.25 18.62 -20.61
CA GLY A 254 -5.57 17.32 -20.64
C GLY A 254 -5.29 16.71 -19.27
N LEU A 255 -5.75 17.34 -18.18
CA LEU A 255 -5.55 16.88 -16.79
C LEU A 255 -6.67 15.93 -16.35
N THR A 256 -7.91 16.28 -16.66
CA THR A 256 -9.09 15.48 -16.35
C THR A 256 -10.00 15.46 -17.56
N SER A 257 -10.50 14.28 -17.92
CA SER A 257 -11.58 14.15 -18.90
C SER A 257 -12.89 13.86 -18.17
N LEU A 258 -13.87 14.75 -18.33
CA LEU A 258 -15.24 14.57 -17.86
C LEU A 258 -16.08 13.98 -19.00
N ARG A 259 -16.65 12.81 -18.76
CA ARG A 259 -17.66 12.18 -19.59
C ARG A 259 -19.03 12.39 -18.95
N VAL A 260 -19.98 12.93 -19.70
CA VAL A 260 -21.38 13.09 -19.27
C VAL A 260 -22.25 12.23 -20.17
N ASP A 261 -22.78 11.14 -19.63
CA ASP A 261 -23.74 10.28 -20.32
C ASP A 261 -25.15 10.75 -20.01
N ILE A 262 -25.92 11.14 -21.02
CA ILE A 262 -27.28 11.67 -20.89
C ILE A 262 -28.25 10.64 -21.44
N TRP A 263 -29.26 10.26 -20.67
CA TRP A 263 -30.33 9.37 -21.13
C TRP A 263 -31.70 10.01 -20.91
N ARG A 264 -32.61 9.72 -21.86
CA ARG A 264 -34.00 10.15 -21.79
C ARG A 264 -34.89 9.00 -22.19
N THR A 265 -35.80 8.63 -21.29
CA THR A 265 -36.88 7.69 -21.56
C THR A 265 -38.20 8.45 -21.51
N PRO A 266 -39.32 7.89 -22.00
CA PRO A 266 -40.63 8.52 -21.88
C PRO A 266 -41.05 8.85 -20.44
N SER A 267 -40.50 8.15 -19.43
CA SER A 267 -40.83 8.31 -18.02
C SER A 267 -39.71 8.90 -17.16
N SER A 268 -38.50 9.07 -17.68
CA SER A 268 -37.34 9.53 -16.89
C SER A 268 -36.31 10.29 -17.72
N TYR A 269 -35.60 11.18 -17.04
CA TYR A 269 -34.47 11.91 -17.59
C TYR A 269 -33.37 11.92 -16.55
N GLY A 270 -32.14 11.69 -16.99
CA GLY A 270 -30.98 11.71 -16.11
C GLY A 270 -29.68 11.87 -16.86
N PHE A 271 -28.64 12.23 -16.12
CA PHE A 271 -27.28 12.25 -16.62
C PHE A 271 -26.32 11.71 -15.56
N LYS A 272 -25.20 11.17 -16.00
CA LYS A 272 -24.15 10.62 -15.15
C LYS A 272 -22.81 11.21 -15.54
N ASN A 273 -22.12 11.76 -14.55
CA ASN A 273 -20.76 12.25 -14.69
C ASN A 273 -19.77 11.14 -14.36
N SER A 274 -18.76 10.97 -15.21
CA SER A 274 -17.62 10.08 -14.97
C SER A 274 -16.34 10.83 -15.27
N TYR A 275 -15.34 10.71 -14.38
CA TYR A 275 -14.07 11.41 -14.52
C TYR A 275 -12.95 10.41 -14.76
N LEU A 276 -12.06 10.73 -15.69
CA LEU A 276 -10.89 9.92 -16.00
C LEU A 276 -9.63 10.81 -15.99
N PRO A 277 -8.48 10.27 -15.57
CA PRO A 277 -7.21 10.98 -15.67
C PRO A 277 -6.89 11.25 -17.13
N GLY A 278 -6.64 12.52 -17.46
CA GLY A 278 -6.28 12.93 -18.80
C GLY A 278 -4.82 12.59 -19.15
N PRO A 279 -4.44 12.65 -20.44
CA PRO A 279 -3.12 12.24 -20.91
C PRO A 279 -1.98 13.09 -20.31
N LEU A 280 -2.20 14.39 -20.07
CA LEU A 280 -1.20 15.27 -19.46
C LEU A 280 -0.99 14.90 -17.98
N PHE A 281 -2.07 14.63 -17.25
CA PHE A 281 -1.98 14.16 -15.85
C PHE A 281 -1.23 12.84 -15.76
N LEU A 282 -1.55 11.86 -16.61
CA LEU A 282 -0.86 10.57 -16.62
C LEU A 282 0.63 10.74 -16.95
N THR A 283 0.95 11.48 -18.01
CA THR A 283 2.34 11.70 -18.44
C THR A 283 3.16 12.40 -17.36
N THR A 284 2.63 13.47 -16.76
CA THR A 284 3.32 14.18 -15.66
C THR A 284 3.48 13.31 -14.42
N THR A 285 2.47 12.52 -14.07
CA THR A 285 2.50 11.60 -12.94
C THR A 285 3.57 10.52 -13.10
N PHE A 286 3.59 9.83 -14.25
CA PHE A 286 4.58 8.79 -14.51
C PHE A 286 6.00 9.36 -14.68
N ALA A 287 6.15 10.50 -15.36
CA ALA A 287 7.44 11.16 -15.49
C ALA A 287 8.01 11.61 -14.14
N ALA A 288 7.17 12.21 -13.28
CA ALA A 288 7.57 12.62 -11.94
C ALA A 288 7.95 11.41 -11.06
N ALA A 289 7.14 10.34 -11.08
CA ALA A 289 7.43 9.12 -10.34
C ALA A 289 8.75 8.48 -10.79
N LEU A 290 9.00 8.42 -12.11
CA LEU A 290 10.26 7.91 -12.66
C LEU A 290 11.45 8.80 -12.26
N ALA A 291 11.32 10.13 -12.40
CA ALA A 291 12.37 11.07 -12.06
C ALA A 291 12.77 10.98 -10.58
N VAL A 292 11.78 10.91 -9.67
CA VAL A 292 12.01 10.75 -8.22
C VAL A 292 12.65 9.40 -7.92
N GLY A 293 12.22 8.32 -8.58
CA GLY A 293 12.85 7.00 -8.46
C GLY A 293 14.31 7.01 -8.86
N ILE A 294 14.63 7.55 -10.05
CA ILE A 294 16.01 7.69 -10.54
C ILE A 294 16.86 8.55 -9.59
N ALA A 295 16.33 9.69 -9.14
CA ALA A 295 17.01 10.56 -8.19
C ALA A 295 17.32 9.84 -6.87
N ARG A 296 16.35 9.07 -6.34
CA ARG A 296 16.53 8.26 -5.13
C ARG A 296 17.59 7.19 -5.33
N TYR A 297 17.53 6.45 -6.44
CA TYR A 297 18.51 5.41 -6.78
C TYR A 297 19.94 5.96 -6.88
N ARG A 298 20.11 7.10 -7.55
CA ARG A 298 21.41 7.81 -7.65
C ARG A 298 21.93 8.23 -6.28
N ASN A 299 21.07 8.81 -5.44
CA ASN A 299 21.44 9.21 -4.08
C ASN A 299 21.89 8.02 -3.22
N LEU A 300 21.14 6.91 -3.26
CA LEU A 300 21.50 5.68 -2.55
C LEU A 300 22.84 5.10 -3.04
N THR A 301 23.08 5.13 -4.35
CA THR A 301 24.35 4.67 -4.94
C THR A 301 25.53 5.56 -4.54
N ARG A 302 25.36 6.89 -4.55
CA ARG A 302 26.40 7.84 -4.11
C ARG A 302 26.76 7.62 -2.64
N LYS A 303 25.77 7.44 -1.77
CA LYS A 303 26.00 7.18 -0.33
C LYS A 303 26.79 5.89 -0.11
N ALA A 304 26.52 4.84 -0.89
CA ALA A 304 27.27 3.59 -0.80
C ALA A 304 28.74 3.72 -1.24
N GLY A 305 29.03 4.58 -2.22
CA GLY A 305 30.40 4.83 -2.67
C GLY A 305 31.25 5.68 -1.71
N HIS A 306 30.63 6.50 -0.85
CA HIS A 306 31.34 7.28 0.18
C HIS A 306 31.64 6.49 1.46
N THR A 307 31.05 5.31 1.65
CA THR A 307 31.37 4.42 2.78
C THR A 307 32.57 3.50 2.52
N THR A 308 33.18 3.56 1.32
CA THR A 308 34.30 2.71 0.90
C THR A 308 35.61 3.48 0.64
N SER A 309 35.67 4.77 1.01
CA SER A 309 36.87 5.62 0.99
C SER A 309 37.26 6.03 2.40
#